data_AF-A0A662ZI73-F1
#
_entry.id   AF-A0A662ZI73-F1
#
_cell.length_a   1.000
_cell.length_b   1.000
_cell.length_c   1.000
_cell.angle_alpha   90.00
_cell.angle_beta   90.00
_cell.angle_gamma   90.00
#
_symmetry.space_group_name_H-M   'P 1'
#
loop_
_entity.id
_entity.type
_entity.pdbx_description
1 polymer ?
#
loop_
_entity_poly.entity_id
_entity_poly.type
_entity_poly.pdbx_seq_one_letter_code
_entity_poly.pdbx_strand_id
1 'polypeptide(L)'
;MDFFEINPVMKNNTGELIKGLFEGNAEAVESKLDALLMKYVSIRDFAANESKENYYRGFMNGLQVNGISYMEEHKSDTEAGDGCADIIASSKNDDTIVIMELKQTARPFGTKVSVAVNAPEQVLEKRYADEFVNAPGIKNVYAYGICFYKKTVPLRFRNSNSRSTERKLPK
;
A
#
# COMPACT_ATOMS: atom_id res chain seq x y z
N MET A 1 21.73 22.43 9.91
CA MET A 1 21.82 20.96 9.99
C MET A 1 20.39 20.48 9.94
N ASP A 2 19.94 20.08 8.75
CA ASP A 2 18.53 19.85 8.48
C ASP A 2 18.14 18.48 9.06
N PHE A 3 17.28 18.46 10.07
CA PHE A 3 16.85 17.23 10.75
C PHE A 3 16.26 16.22 9.74
N PHE A 4 15.73 16.72 8.63
CA PHE A 4 15.13 15.93 7.55
C PHE A 4 16.14 15.38 6.54
N GLU A 5 17.36 15.92 6.45
CA GLU A 5 18.39 15.41 5.52
C GLU A 5 19.11 14.15 6.05
N ILE A 6 19.02 13.86 7.36
CA ILE A 6 19.98 12.97 8.04
C ILE A 6 19.33 11.91 8.95
N ASN A 7 18.04 11.58 8.78
CA ASN A 7 17.50 10.39 9.46
C ASN A 7 17.66 9.15 8.55
N PRO A 8 18.76 8.38 8.67
CA PRO A 8 19.00 7.23 7.80
C PRO A 8 17.93 6.15 7.97
N VAL A 9 17.31 6.04 9.15
CA VAL A 9 16.23 5.08 9.38
C VAL A 9 15.00 5.47 8.57
N MET A 10 14.57 6.73 8.64
CA MET A 10 13.42 7.20 7.85
C MET A 10 13.71 7.08 6.35
N LYS A 11 14.86 7.59 5.90
CA LYS A 11 15.25 7.62 4.49
C LYS A 11 15.36 6.22 3.90
N ASN A 12 16.09 5.32 4.57
CA ASN A 12 16.33 3.98 4.04
C ASN A 12 15.04 3.15 4.04
N ASN A 13 14.29 3.13 5.15
CA ASN A 13 13.06 2.33 5.19
C ASN A 13 12.01 2.85 4.23
N THR A 14 11.87 4.17 4.08
CA THR A 14 10.89 4.74 3.14
C THR A 14 11.31 4.54 1.69
N GLY A 15 12.60 4.67 1.37
CA GLY A 15 13.12 4.36 0.05
C GLY A 15 12.92 2.90 -0.34
N GLU A 16 13.21 1.96 0.58
CA GLU A 16 13.02 0.53 0.36
C GLU A 16 11.53 0.14 0.32
N LEU A 17 10.68 0.80 1.11
CA LEU A 17 9.22 0.66 1.05
C LEU A 17 8.70 1.00 -0.34
N ILE A 18 9.06 2.18 -0.86
CA ILE A 18 8.54 2.69 -2.14
C ILE A 18 9.11 1.91 -3.31
N LYS A 19 10.41 1.58 -3.27
CA LYS A 19 11.02 0.67 -4.23
C LYS A 19 10.28 -0.69 -4.24
N GLY A 20 10.01 -1.25 -3.07
CA GLY A 20 9.28 -2.51 -2.93
C GLY A 20 7.87 -2.46 -3.54
N LEU A 21 7.16 -1.34 -3.38
CA LEU A 21 5.84 -1.13 -3.98
C LEU A 21 5.90 -1.30 -5.51
N PHE A 22 6.84 -0.63 -6.17
CA PHE A 22 7.00 -0.66 -7.63
C PHE A 22 7.71 -1.91 -8.16
N GLU A 23 8.41 -2.67 -7.32
CA GLU A 23 9.02 -3.96 -7.69
C GLU A 23 8.10 -5.17 -7.42
N GLY A 24 6.94 -4.97 -6.78
CA GLY A 24 6.06 -6.07 -6.37
C GLY A 24 6.59 -6.87 -5.18
N ASN A 25 7.53 -6.32 -4.40
CA ASN A 25 8.17 -7.00 -3.28
C ASN A 25 7.37 -6.78 -1.98
N ALA A 26 6.26 -7.51 -1.86
CA ALA A 26 5.34 -7.41 -0.73
C ALA A 26 6.00 -7.62 0.64
N GLU A 27 6.97 -8.54 0.75
CA GLU A 27 7.69 -8.83 2.00
C GLU A 27 8.53 -7.62 2.45
N ALA A 28 9.24 -6.99 1.52
CA ALA A 28 9.98 -5.77 1.81
C ALA A 28 9.02 -4.65 2.24
N VAL A 29 7.91 -4.46 1.51
CA VAL A 29 6.92 -3.42 1.84
C VAL A 29 6.37 -3.62 3.26
N GLU A 30 5.95 -4.84 3.60
CA GLU A 30 5.44 -5.18 4.92
C GLU A 30 6.48 -4.91 6.01
N SER A 31 7.71 -5.42 5.83
CA SER A 31 8.78 -5.29 6.82
C SER A 31 9.18 -3.83 7.07
N LYS A 32 9.28 -3.01 6.03
CA LYS A 32 9.67 -1.59 6.17
C LYS A 32 8.54 -0.76 6.77
N LEU A 33 7.29 -1.03 6.40
CA LEU A 33 6.16 -0.33 6.98
C LEU A 33 5.99 -0.67 8.47
N ASP A 34 6.16 -1.93 8.87
CA ASP A 34 6.16 -2.35 10.28
C ASP A 34 7.27 -1.64 11.08
N ALA A 35 8.48 -1.57 10.54
CA ALA A 35 9.60 -0.86 11.16
C ALA A 35 9.32 0.64 11.38
N LEU A 36 8.71 1.30 10.38
CA LEU A 36 8.33 2.71 10.45
C LEU A 36 7.22 2.95 11.49
N LEU A 37 6.18 2.12 11.49
CA LEU A 37 5.11 2.19 12.49
C LEU A 37 5.65 1.97 13.91
N MET A 38 6.51 0.97 14.08
CA MET A 38 7.14 0.68 15.38
C MET A 38 7.92 1.87 15.92
N LYS A 39 8.64 2.60 15.04
CA LYS A 39 9.49 3.73 15.40
C LYS A 39 8.72 5.03 15.65
N TYR A 40 7.73 5.36 14.82
CA TYR A 40 7.16 6.71 14.75
C TYR A 40 5.72 6.83 15.24
N VAL A 41 4.96 5.74 15.31
CA VAL A 41 3.59 5.76 15.80
C VAL A 41 3.55 5.52 17.31
N SER A 42 2.64 6.17 18.04
CA SER A 42 2.44 5.92 19.47
C SER A 42 1.24 5.00 19.70
N ILE A 43 1.36 4.05 20.63
CA ILE A 43 0.21 3.19 21.00
C ILE A 43 -0.90 4.00 21.68
N ARG A 44 -0.56 5.13 22.31
CA ARG A 44 -1.52 6.03 22.99
C ARG A 44 -2.51 6.66 22.01
N ASP A 45 -2.13 6.78 20.73
CA ASP A 45 -2.97 7.34 19.67
C ASP A 45 -4.19 6.43 19.36
N PHE A 46 -4.17 5.18 19.84
CA PHE A 46 -5.23 4.18 19.66
C PHE A 46 -6.05 3.92 20.93
N ALA A 47 -6.02 4.82 21.91
CA ALA A 47 -6.80 4.69 23.14
C ALA A 47 -8.31 4.94 22.93
N ALA A 48 -8.70 5.63 21.86
CA ALA A 48 -10.07 5.88 21.48
C ALA A 48 -10.60 4.84 20.48
N ASN A 49 -11.86 4.41 20.63
CA ASN A 49 -12.54 3.41 19.79
C ASN A 49 -12.99 3.94 18.41
N GLU A 50 -12.34 4.98 17.89
CA GLU A 50 -12.65 5.53 16.58
C GLU A 50 -11.81 4.85 15.50
N SER A 51 -12.37 4.75 14.30
CA SER A 51 -11.58 4.35 13.14
C SER A 51 -10.39 5.30 12.97
N LYS A 52 -9.20 4.73 12.80
CA LYS A 52 -7.97 5.48 12.56
C LYS A 52 -7.49 5.33 11.12
N GLU A 53 -8.38 4.93 10.21
CA GLU A 53 -8.05 4.76 8.80
C GLU A 53 -7.50 6.06 8.18
N ASN A 54 -8.17 7.20 8.43
CA ASN A 54 -7.68 8.51 7.98
C ASN A 54 -6.28 8.87 8.52
N TYR A 55 -5.96 8.44 9.75
CA TYR A 55 -4.63 8.63 10.33
C TYR A 55 -3.57 7.83 9.56
N TYR A 56 -3.85 6.55 9.27
CA TYR A 56 -2.91 5.73 8.50
C TYR A 56 -2.79 6.16 7.04
N ARG A 57 -3.88 6.65 6.42
CA ARG A 57 -3.82 7.25 5.09
C ARG A 57 -2.93 8.49 5.08
N GLY A 58 -3.09 9.39 6.06
CA GLY A 58 -2.20 10.54 6.24
C GLY A 58 -0.74 10.15 6.48
N PHE A 59 -0.50 9.11 7.29
CA PHE A 59 0.84 8.56 7.52
C PHE A 59 1.46 8.03 6.21
N MET A 60 0.73 7.23 5.44
CA MET A 60 1.18 6.71 4.14
C MET A 60 1.48 7.83 3.14
N ASN A 61 0.62 8.84 3.04
CA ASN A 61 0.87 10.02 2.21
C ASN A 61 2.17 10.73 2.62
N GLY A 62 2.43 10.87 3.92
CA GLY A 62 3.65 11.45 4.45
C GLY A 62 4.92 10.64 4.15
N LEU A 63 4.83 9.29 4.16
CA LEU A 63 5.95 8.44 3.77
C LEU A 63 6.32 8.66 2.30
N GLN A 64 5.34 8.79 1.42
CA GLN A 64 5.60 8.82 -0.03
C GLN A 64 6.37 10.04 -0.52
N VAL A 65 6.41 11.13 0.23
CA VAL A 65 7.22 12.33 -0.07
C VAL A 65 8.71 12.01 -0.24
N ASN A 66 9.23 10.98 0.43
CA ASN A 66 10.63 10.57 0.31
C ASN A 66 10.90 9.65 -0.90
N GLY A 67 9.89 9.32 -1.70
CA GLY A 67 10.00 8.41 -2.85
C GLY A 67 9.96 9.07 -4.21
N ILE A 68 10.08 10.40 -4.30
CA ILE A 68 10.01 11.17 -5.55
C ILE A 68 11.01 10.71 -6.63
N SER A 69 12.06 9.96 -6.27
CA SER A 69 12.98 9.36 -7.25
C SER A 69 12.43 8.11 -7.93
N TYR A 70 11.42 7.46 -7.35
CA TYR A 70 10.80 6.22 -7.86
C TYR A 70 9.41 6.44 -8.45
N MET A 71 8.79 7.59 -8.19
CA MET A 71 7.39 7.87 -8.47
C MET A 71 7.26 9.10 -9.37
N GLU A 72 6.44 9.02 -10.41
CA GLU A 72 6.09 10.16 -11.25
C GLU A 72 4.82 10.84 -10.73
N GLU A 73 3.74 10.07 -10.56
CA GLU A 73 2.47 10.57 -10.05
C GLU A 73 2.06 9.90 -8.74
N HIS A 74 1.40 10.67 -7.88
CA HIS A 74 0.78 10.21 -6.64
C HIS A 74 -0.56 10.90 -6.45
N LYS A 75 -1.63 10.11 -6.34
CA LYS A 75 -2.98 10.60 -6.07
C LYS A 75 -3.57 9.85 -4.89
N SER A 76 -4.19 10.56 -3.96
CA SER A 76 -4.93 9.98 -2.84
C SER A 76 -6.41 10.35 -2.92
N ASP A 77 -7.29 9.52 -2.38
CA ASP A 77 -8.75 9.71 -2.44
C ASP A 77 -9.22 9.96 -3.89
N THR A 78 -8.76 9.11 -4.81
CA THR A 78 -8.97 9.27 -6.26
C THR A 78 -10.22 8.52 -6.71
N GLU A 79 -11.14 9.22 -7.37
CA GLU A 79 -12.25 8.59 -8.07
C GLU A 79 -11.71 7.65 -9.16
N ALA A 80 -12.00 6.36 -9.03
CA ALA A 80 -11.54 5.32 -9.94
C ALA A 80 -12.61 4.21 -10.01
N GLY A 81 -12.85 3.68 -11.20
CA GLY A 81 -13.88 2.65 -11.43
C GLY A 81 -15.23 3.01 -10.79
N ASP A 82 -15.67 2.18 -9.83
CA ASP A 82 -16.95 2.32 -9.10
C ASP A 82 -16.81 2.89 -7.68
N GLY A 83 -15.74 3.64 -7.40
CA GLY A 83 -15.55 4.22 -6.08
C GLY A 83 -14.35 5.16 -5.99
N CYS A 84 -13.72 5.15 -4.82
CA CYS A 84 -12.58 6.01 -4.51
C CYS A 84 -11.44 5.14 -3.98
N ALA A 85 -10.34 5.09 -4.70
CA ALA A 85 -9.14 4.39 -4.28
C ALA A 85 -8.37 5.25 -3.26
N ASP A 86 -7.89 4.64 -2.17
CA ASP A 86 -7.15 5.38 -1.14
C ASP A 86 -5.90 6.04 -1.73
N ILE A 87 -5.07 5.28 -2.47
CA ILE A 87 -3.87 5.79 -3.13
C ILE A 87 -3.61 5.08 -4.46
N ILE A 88 -3.30 5.86 -5.50
CA ILE A 88 -2.78 5.39 -6.78
C ILE A 88 -1.45 6.12 -7.06
N ALA A 89 -0.43 5.38 -7.48
CA ALA A 89 0.88 5.93 -7.82
C ALA A 89 1.45 5.32 -9.11
N SER A 90 2.12 6.12 -9.92
CA SER A 90 2.87 5.64 -11.10
C SER A 90 4.37 5.66 -10.85
N SER A 91 5.06 4.66 -11.35
CA SER A 91 6.53 4.61 -11.32
C SER A 91 7.13 5.75 -12.14
N LYS A 92 8.39 6.11 -11.89
CA LYS A 92 9.08 7.18 -12.63
C LYS A 92 9.13 6.99 -14.16
N ASN A 93 9.08 5.74 -14.62
CA ASN A 93 9.06 5.41 -16.05
C ASN A 93 7.64 5.27 -16.62
N ASP A 94 6.62 5.54 -15.82
CA ASP A 94 5.19 5.37 -16.12
C ASP A 94 4.84 3.99 -16.71
N ASP A 95 5.57 2.93 -16.33
CA ASP A 95 5.31 1.57 -16.79
C ASP A 95 4.75 0.64 -15.71
N THR A 96 4.70 1.10 -14.46
CA THR A 96 4.16 0.36 -13.33
C THR A 96 3.21 1.24 -12.53
N ILE A 97 1.98 0.75 -12.32
CA ILE A 97 0.96 1.37 -11.50
C ILE A 97 0.81 0.61 -10.19
N VAL A 98 0.77 1.34 -9.08
CA VAL A 98 0.52 0.81 -7.74
C VAL A 98 -0.80 1.38 -7.25
N ILE A 99 -1.72 0.50 -6.85
CA ILE A 99 -2.99 0.84 -6.21
C ILE A 99 -2.94 0.27 -4.80
N MET A 100 -3.12 1.12 -3.79
CA MET A 100 -3.15 0.72 -2.39
C MET A 100 -4.53 0.94 -1.81
N GLU A 101 -5.10 -0.11 -1.25
CA GLU A 101 -6.32 -0.07 -0.45
C GLU A 101 -5.95 -0.23 1.03
N LEU A 102 -6.23 0.81 1.82
CA LEU A 102 -5.82 0.92 3.22
C LEU A 102 -7.01 0.60 4.12
N LYS A 103 -6.85 -0.36 5.01
CA LYS A 103 -7.86 -0.74 5.99
C LYS A 103 -7.34 -0.60 7.39
N GLN A 104 -8.22 -0.35 8.35
CA GLN A 104 -7.89 -0.41 9.77
C GLN A 104 -8.79 -1.39 10.51
N THR A 105 -8.23 -2.10 11.50
CA THR A 105 -9.02 -2.91 12.42
C THR A 105 -8.68 -2.64 13.87
N ALA A 106 -9.69 -2.72 14.74
CA ALA A 106 -9.53 -2.69 16.19
C ALA A 106 -9.25 -4.07 16.78
N ARG A 107 -9.37 -5.15 15.99
CA ARG A 107 -9.18 -6.53 16.44
C ARG A 107 -7.78 -7.06 16.07
N PRO A 108 -7.04 -7.65 17.03
CA PRO A 108 -5.76 -8.29 16.73
C PRO A 108 -5.91 -9.62 15.95
N PHE A 109 -4.79 -10.31 15.73
CA PHE A 109 -4.70 -11.69 15.19
C PHE A 109 -5.28 -11.89 13.78
N GLY A 110 -6.10 -12.93 13.56
CA GLY A 110 -6.52 -13.39 12.22
C GLY A 110 -7.37 -12.38 11.46
N THR A 111 -8.08 -11.48 12.16
CA THR A 111 -8.95 -10.47 11.52
C THR A 111 -8.17 -9.49 10.66
N LYS A 112 -7.03 -8.96 11.11
CA LYS A 112 -6.21 -8.05 10.28
C LYS A 112 -5.67 -8.76 9.03
N VAL A 113 -5.36 -10.04 9.13
CA VAL A 113 -4.86 -10.84 7.98
C VAL A 113 -5.98 -11.06 6.97
N SER A 114 -7.18 -11.46 7.41
CA SER A 114 -8.31 -11.65 6.50
C SER A 114 -8.73 -10.33 5.84
N VAL A 115 -8.69 -9.21 6.56
CA VAL A 115 -8.97 -7.89 5.99
C VAL A 115 -7.93 -7.50 4.96
N ALA A 116 -6.63 -7.71 5.25
CA ALA A 116 -5.56 -7.49 4.27
C ALA A 116 -5.73 -8.36 3.02
N VAL A 117 -6.19 -9.61 3.14
CA VAL A 117 -6.45 -10.52 2.00
C VAL A 117 -7.59 -10.03 1.12
N ASN A 118 -8.64 -9.44 1.70
CA ASN A 118 -9.81 -9.00 0.94
C ASN A 118 -9.61 -7.64 0.26
N ALA A 119 -8.69 -6.81 0.75
CA ALA A 119 -8.49 -5.46 0.23
C ALA A 119 -8.01 -5.42 -1.26
N PRO A 120 -7.11 -6.29 -1.75
CA PRO A 120 -6.79 -6.36 -3.18
C PRO A 120 -7.96 -6.86 -4.03
N GLU A 121 -8.84 -7.70 -3.48
CA GLU A 121 -10.06 -8.12 -4.21
C GLU A 121 -11.01 -6.94 -4.38
N GLN A 122 -11.14 -6.07 -3.37
CA GLN A 122 -11.92 -4.83 -3.50
C GLN A 122 -11.41 -3.95 -4.66
N VAL A 123 -10.08 -3.84 -4.87
CA VAL A 123 -9.49 -3.09 -6.00
C VAL A 123 -10.01 -3.60 -7.35
N LEU A 124 -10.21 -4.90 -7.48
CA LEU A 124 -10.74 -5.53 -8.69
C LEU A 124 -12.26 -5.40 -8.79
N GLU A 125 -12.98 -5.70 -7.71
CA GLU A 125 -14.44 -5.59 -7.66
C GLU A 125 -14.92 -4.17 -7.95
N LYS A 126 -14.16 -3.17 -7.49
CA LYS A 126 -14.43 -1.75 -7.72
C LYS A 126 -13.78 -1.20 -8.98
N ARG A 127 -13.10 -2.03 -9.76
CA ARG A 127 -12.55 -1.67 -11.08
C ARG A 127 -11.55 -0.51 -11.05
N TYR A 128 -10.84 -0.34 -9.94
CA TYR A 128 -9.84 0.73 -9.80
C TYR A 128 -8.66 0.55 -10.76
N ALA A 129 -8.40 -0.69 -11.20
CA ALA A 129 -7.30 -1.05 -12.09
C ALA A 129 -7.66 -0.99 -13.58
N ASP A 130 -8.95 -0.90 -13.94
CA ASP A 130 -9.44 -1.16 -15.30
C ASP A 130 -8.83 -0.22 -16.34
N GLU A 131 -8.61 1.05 -15.97
CA GLU A 131 -8.01 2.05 -16.85
C GLU A 131 -6.54 1.78 -17.17
N PHE A 132 -5.84 0.99 -16.33
CA PHE A 132 -4.39 0.77 -16.44
C PHE A 132 -4.02 -0.59 -17.04
N VAL A 133 -4.81 -1.65 -16.77
CA VAL A 133 -4.44 -3.05 -17.08
C VAL A 133 -4.16 -3.30 -18.56
N ASN A 134 -4.74 -2.51 -19.47
CA ASN A 134 -4.51 -2.61 -20.92
C ASN A 134 -3.98 -1.30 -21.53
N ALA A 135 -3.57 -0.34 -20.71
CA ALA A 135 -3.08 0.94 -21.20
C ALA A 135 -1.72 0.76 -21.90
N PRO A 136 -1.52 1.36 -23.10
CA PRO A 136 -0.23 1.30 -23.78
C PRO A 136 0.91 1.82 -22.90
N GLY A 137 2.00 1.06 -22.81
CA GLY A 137 3.18 1.42 -22.00
C GLY A 137 3.14 0.91 -20.56
N ILE A 138 1.95 0.59 -20.01
CA ILE A 138 1.83 -0.02 -18.69
C ILE A 138 2.19 -1.51 -18.77
N LYS A 139 3.22 -1.91 -18.05
CA LYS A 139 3.70 -3.29 -17.96
C LYS A 139 3.14 -4.00 -16.73
N ASN A 140 3.00 -3.28 -15.62
CA ASN A 140 2.60 -3.83 -14.33
C ASN A 140 1.49 -2.99 -13.69
N VAL A 141 0.50 -3.65 -13.10
CA VAL A 141 -0.48 -3.02 -12.22
C VAL A 141 -0.56 -3.84 -10.95
N TYR A 142 -0.18 -3.24 -9.83
CA TYR A 142 -0.04 -3.89 -8.54
C TYR A 142 -1.10 -3.39 -7.57
N ALA A 143 -1.91 -4.30 -7.06
CA ALA A 143 -2.90 -4.04 -6.02
C ALA A 143 -2.35 -4.49 -4.66
N TYR A 144 -2.25 -3.55 -3.72
CA TYR A 144 -1.84 -3.80 -2.34
C TYR A 144 -3.02 -3.60 -1.40
N GLY A 145 -3.23 -4.59 -0.54
CA GLY A 145 -4.16 -4.53 0.57
C GLY A 145 -3.40 -4.44 1.86
N ILE A 146 -3.56 -3.32 2.57
CA ILE A 146 -2.76 -3.01 3.75
C ILE A 146 -3.71 -2.85 4.94
N CYS A 147 -3.65 -3.75 5.92
CA CYS A 147 -4.50 -3.66 7.10
C CYS A 147 -3.72 -3.28 8.34
N PHE A 148 -3.99 -2.10 8.88
CA PHE A 148 -3.33 -1.58 10.08
C PHE A 148 -4.00 -2.07 11.37
N TYR A 149 -3.19 -2.59 12.28
CA TYR A 149 -3.54 -2.79 13.69
C TYR A 149 -2.46 -2.20 14.57
N LYS A 150 -2.71 -0.98 15.09
CA LYS A 150 -1.80 -0.21 15.94
C LYS A 150 -0.41 -0.01 15.30
N LYS A 151 0.51 -0.95 15.53
CA LYS A 151 1.88 -0.89 15.01
C LYS A 151 2.24 -2.02 14.06
N THR A 152 1.32 -2.96 13.85
CA THR A 152 1.51 -4.12 12.98
C THR A 152 0.66 -4.00 11.72
N VAL A 153 1.17 -4.48 10.60
CA VAL A 153 0.58 -4.22 9.28
C VAL A 153 0.68 -5.42 8.34
N PRO A 154 -0.15 -6.46 8.49
CA PRO A 154 -0.22 -7.50 7.46
C PRO A 154 -0.56 -6.88 6.11
N LEU A 155 0.17 -7.31 5.08
CA LEU A 155 0.04 -6.81 3.73
C LEU A 155 -0.21 -7.96 2.77
N ARG A 156 -1.07 -7.74 1.78
CA ARG A 156 -1.31 -8.68 0.69
C ARG A 156 -1.19 -7.97 -0.65
N PHE A 157 -0.74 -8.71 -1.63
CA PHE A 157 -0.33 -8.21 -2.93
C PHE A 157 -0.94 -9.06 -4.02
N ARG A 158 -1.38 -8.41 -5.10
CA ARG A 158 -1.82 -9.06 -6.32
C ARG A 158 -1.33 -8.26 -7.53
N ASN A 159 -0.85 -8.97 -8.55
CA ASN A 159 -0.59 -8.38 -9.85
C ASN A 159 -1.85 -8.45 -10.72
N SER A 160 -2.49 -7.30 -10.96
CA SER A 160 -3.75 -7.18 -11.69
C SER A 160 -3.60 -7.46 -13.20
N ASN A 161 -2.38 -7.39 -13.75
CA ASN A 161 -2.13 -7.76 -15.15
C ASN A 161 -2.15 -9.29 -15.35
N SER A 162 -2.04 -10.08 -14.28
CA SER A 162 -2.18 -11.53 -14.35
C SER A 162 -3.65 -11.94 -14.20
N ARG A 163 -4.31 -12.27 -15.32
CA ARG A 163 -5.56 -13.05 -15.26
C ARG A 163 -5.27 -14.38 -14.57
N SER A 164 -6.12 -14.74 -13.63
CA SER A 164 -6.13 -15.99 -12.84
C SER A 164 -5.55 -17.20 -13.58
N THR A 165 -4.31 -17.57 -13.24
CA THR A 165 -3.89 -18.97 -13.33
C THR A 165 -4.26 -19.65 -12.01
N GLU A 166 -5.55 -19.88 -11.81
CA GLU A 166 -5.98 -20.89 -10.85
C GLU A 166 -5.47 -22.24 -11.34
N ARG A 167 -4.30 -22.65 -10.84
CA ARG A 167 -3.94 -24.06 -10.79
C ARG A 167 -4.96 -24.74 -9.87
N LYS A 168 -5.93 -25.42 -10.47
CA LYS A 168 -6.74 -26.42 -9.78
C LYS A 168 -5.78 -27.39 -9.08
N LEU A 169 -5.85 -27.44 -7.75
CA LEU A 169 -5.20 -28.47 -6.97
C LEU A 169 -5.69 -29.84 -7.46
N PRO A 170 -4.80 -30.82 -7.72
CA PRO A 170 -5.23 -32.16 -8.04
C PRO A 170 -5.99 -32.75 -6.83
N LYS A 171 -7.07 -33.47 -7.15
CA LYS A 171 -7.91 -34.20 -6.19
C LYS A 171 -7.11 -35.25 -5.42
#